data_AF-A0A9X5X7P6-F1
#
_entry.id   AF-A0A9X5X7P6-F1
#
_cell.length_a   1.000
_cell.length_b   1.000
_cell.length_c   1.000
_cell.angle_alpha   90.00
_cell.angle_beta   90.00
_cell.angle_gamma   90.00
#
_symmetry.space_group_name_H-M   'P 1'
#
loop_
_entity.id
_entity.type
_entity.pdbx_description
1 polymer ?
#
loop_
_entity_poly.entity_id
_entity_poly.type
_entity_poly.pdbx_seq_one_letter_code
_entity_poly.pdbx_strand_id
1 'polypeptide(L)'
;MSTHAKRERLLLADLLEAEGPDAPTLCEGWNTRALAAHVVVRERRADAAGGLLLKQLAPRLERVQAEFAEKPYEELIQLIRTGPPRFSPFALKQIDEASNTVEFYVHTEDVRRAQP
;
A
#
# COMPACT_ATOMS: atom_id res chain seq x y z
N MET A 1 11.12 10.56 2.77
CA MET A 1 11.16 9.72 1.56
C MET A 1 12.38 10.11 0.75
N SER A 2 13.33 9.19 0.65
CA SER A 2 14.46 9.24 -0.27
C SER A 2 13.98 9.26 -1.74
N THR A 3 14.87 9.64 -2.65
CA THR A 3 14.63 9.57 -4.11
C THR A 3 14.27 8.16 -4.58
N HIS A 4 14.85 7.13 -3.97
CA HIS A 4 14.57 5.73 -4.32
C HIS A 4 13.17 5.29 -3.89
N ALA A 5 12.79 5.48 -2.63
CA ALA A 5 11.45 5.14 -2.17
C ALA A 5 10.37 5.88 -2.97
N LYS A 6 10.63 7.15 -3.32
CA LYS A 6 9.70 7.95 -4.13
C LYS A 6 9.56 7.41 -5.54
N ARG A 7 10.66 6.92 -6.13
CA ARG A 7 10.63 6.27 -7.44
C ARG A 7 9.82 4.98 -7.41
N GLU A 8 10.11 4.08 -6.46
CA GLU A 8 9.39 2.79 -6.35
C GLU A 8 7.90 3.00 -6.10
N ARG A 9 7.51 3.98 -5.28
CA ARG A 9 6.10 4.37 -5.09
C ARG A 9 5.39 4.72 -6.40
N LEU A 10 6.05 5.53 -7.24
CA LEU A 10 5.46 5.97 -8.51
C LEU A 10 5.40 4.81 -9.50
N LEU A 11 6.41 3.95 -9.54
CA LEU A 11 6.41 2.74 -10.37
C LEU A 11 5.28 1.78 -9.98
N LEU A 12 5.06 1.56 -8.68
CA LEU A 12 3.94 0.76 -8.21
C LEU A 12 2.61 1.39 -8.63
N ALA A 13 2.44 2.71 -8.45
CA ALA A 13 1.21 3.39 -8.81
C ALA A 13 0.92 3.34 -10.32
N ASP A 14 1.95 3.52 -11.15
CA ASP A 14 1.84 3.42 -12.61
C ASP A 14 1.43 2.00 -13.03
N LEU A 15 2.03 0.97 -12.42
CA LEU A 15 1.71 -0.42 -12.71
C LEU A 15 0.28 -0.78 -12.27
N LEU A 16 -0.11 -0.39 -11.06
CA LEU A 16 -1.48 -0.60 -10.55
C LEU A 16 -2.53 0.07 -11.46
N GLU A 17 -2.25 1.27 -11.95
CA GLU A 17 -3.12 1.95 -12.91
C GLU A 17 -3.21 1.22 -14.25
N ALA A 18 -2.10 0.67 -14.75
CA ALA A 18 -2.05 -0.04 -16.02
C ALA A 18 -2.81 -1.39 -15.98
N GLU A 19 -2.67 -2.16 -14.89
CA GLU A 19 -3.29 -3.49 -14.77
C GLU A 19 -4.79 -3.42 -14.39
N GLY A 20 -5.23 -2.32 -13.77
CA GLY A 20 -6.61 -2.18 -13.29
C GLY A 20 -6.88 -2.94 -11.98
N PRO A 21 -8.09 -2.79 -11.39
CA PRO A 21 -8.40 -3.20 -10.01
C PRO A 21 -8.59 -4.71 -9.77
N ASP A 22 -8.86 -5.47 -10.84
CA ASP A 22 -9.21 -6.89 -10.75
C ASP A 22 -8.04 -7.81 -11.17
N ALA A 23 -6.89 -7.22 -11.53
CA ALA A 23 -5.72 -7.98 -11.92
C ALA A 23 -5.16 -8.80 -10.74
N PRO A 24 -4.61 -10.00 -11.03
CA PRO A 24 -4.06 -10.87 -10.01
C PRO A 24 -2.76 -10.30 -9.43
N THR A 25 -2.42 -10.76 -8.22
CA THR A 25 -1.12 -10.53 -7.59
C THR A 25 -0.56 -11.87 -7.09
N LEU A 26 0.74 -11.93 -6.79
CA LEU A 26 1.33 -13.09 -6.14
C LEU A 26 0.97 -13.20 -4.64
N CYS A 27 0.33 -12.19 -4.07
CA CYS A 27 -0.26 -12.26 -2.74
C CYS A 27 -1.55 -13.08 -2.82
N GLU A 28 -1.53 -14.29 -2.25
CA GLU A 28 -2.66 -15.22 -2.32
C GLU A 28 -3.97 -14.57 -1.82
N GLY A 29 -5.02 -14.67 -2.65
CA GLY A 29 -6.33 -14.08 -2.36
C GLY A 29 -6.42 -12.57 -2.58
N TRP A 30 -5.36 -11.90 -3.04
CA TRP A 30 -5.36 -10.46 -3.30
C TRP A 30 -5.33 -10.14 -4.79
N ASN A 31 -6.27 -9.28 -5.21
CA ASN A 31 -6.16 -8.52 -6.46
C ASN A 31 -5.43 -7.19 -6.21
N THR A 32 -5.11 -6.49 -7.29
CA THR A 32 -4.46 -5.16 -7.25
C THR A 32 -5.22 -4.15 -6.40
N ARG A 33 -6.56 -4.19 -6.35
CA ARG A 33 -7.36 -3.35 -5.42
C ARG A 33 -7.06 -3.65 -3.96
N ALA A 34 -7.04 -4.92 -3.56
CA ALA A 34 -6.71 -5.32 -2.19
C ALA A 34 -5.28 -4.91 -1.82
N LEU A 35 -4.33 -5.08 -2.74
CA LEU A 35 -2.95 -4.65 -2.57
C LEU A 35 -2.82 -3.12 -2.46
N ALA A 36 -3.55 -2.37 -3.29
CA ALA A 36 -3.56 -0.91 -3.25
C ALA A 36 -4.11 -0.39 -1.91
N ALA A 37 -5.21 -0.97 -1.43
CA ALA A 37 -5.76 -0.65 -0.12
C ALA A 37 -4.74 -0.93 1.01
N HIS A 38 -3.98 -2.03 0.91
CA HIS A 38 -2.98 -2.42 1.92
C HIS A 38 -1.88 -1.37 2.04
N VAL A 39 -1.32 -0.97 0.91
CA VAL A 39 -0.27 0.06 0.85
C VAL A 39 -0.76 1.37 1.47
N VAL A 40 -1.99 1.80 1.15
CA VAL A 40 -2.56 3.05 1.68
C VAL A 40 -2.81 2.96 3.19
N VAL A 41 -3.39 1.86 3.67
CA VAL A 41 -3.68 1.66 5.10
C VAL A 41 -2.40 1.60 5.91
N ARG A 42 -1.40 0.86 5.44
CA ARG A 42 -0.09 0.72 6.09
C ARG A 42 0.59 2.07 6.31
N GLU A 43 0.52 2.98 5.34
CA GLU A 43 1.14 4.31 5.47
C GLU A 43 0.35 5.30 6.31
N ARG A 44 -0.98 5.28 6.19
CA ARG A 44 -1.83 6.34 6.78
C ARG A 44 -2.33 6.00 8.16
N ARG A 45 -2.33 4.73 8.53
CA ARG A 45 -2.96 4.24 9.74
C ARG A 45 -2.01 3.36 10.53
N ALA A 46 -0.95 3.97 11.06
CA ALA A 46 -0.06 3.28 12.00
C ALA A 46 -0.81 2.72 13.23
N ASP A 47 -1.95 3.33 13.60
CA ASP A 47 -2.85 2.83 14.65
C ASP A 47 -3.51 1.49 14.28
N ALA A 48 -3.80 1.26 13.01
CA ALA A 48 -4.29 -0.01 12.47
C ALA A 48 -3.13 -0.96 12.13
N ALA A 49 -1.98 -0.44 11.69
CA ALA A 49 -0.78 -1.22 11.42
C ALA A 49 -0.23 -1.91 12.68
N GLY A 50 -0.56 -1.39 13.88
CA GLY A 50 -0.39 -2.10 15.14
C GLY A 50 -1.04 -3.50 15.16
N GLY A 51 -2.05 -3.77 14.32
CA GLY A 51 -2.65 -5.09 14.08
C GLY A 51 -1.70 -6.12 13.47
N LEU A 52 -0.66 -5.69 12.74
CA LEU A 52 0.39 -6.59 12.26
C LEU A 52 1.31 -7.05 13.41
N LEU A 53 1.42 -6.28 14.48
CA LEU A 53 2.29 -6.55 15.63
C LEU A 53 1.52 -7.13 16.84
N LEU A 54 0.28 -6.72 17.02
CA LEU A 54 -0.61 -7.06 18.13
C LEU A 54 -1.86 -7.73 17.58
N LYS A 55 -1.97 -9.05 17.77
CA LYS A 55 -3.08 -9.87 17.27
C LYS A 55 -4.47 -9.37 17.68
N GLN A 56 -4.58 -8.69 18.82
CA GLN A 56 -5.83 -8.10 19.32
C GLN A 56 -6.34 -6.94 18.45
N LEU A 57 -5.45 -6.31 17.68
CA LEU A 57 -5.79 -5.22 16.76
C LEU A 57 -6.03 -5.70 15.32
N ALA A 58 -5.86 -7.00 15.03
CA ALA A 58 -6.09 -7.58 13.70
C ALA A 58 -7.53 -7.34 13.16
N PRO A 59 -8.62 -7.48 13.95
CA PRO A 59 -9.96 -7.20 13.46
C PRO A 59 -10.15 -5.73 13.04
N ARG A 60 -9.45 -4.81 13.71
CA ARG A 60 -9.46 -3.39 13.34
C ARG A 60 -8.74 -3.18 12.02
N LEU A 61 -7.60 -3.84 11.82
CA LEU A 61 -6.85 -3.77 10.57
C LEU A 61 -7.68 -4.30 9.40
N GLU A 62 -8.30 -5.47 9.54
CA GLU A 62 -9.17 -6.06 8.51
C GLU A 62 -10.35 -5.15 8.15
N ARG A 63 -11.00 -4.56 9.15
CA ARG A 63 -12.12 -3.63 8.91
C ARG A 63 -11.68 -2.41 8.11
N VAL A 64 -10.52 -1.85 8.46
CA VAL A 64 -9.97 -0.66 7.79
C VAL A 64 -9.51 -1.00 6.38
N GLN A 65 -8.91 -2.18 6.19
CA GLN A 65 -8.54 -2.70 4.88
C GLN A 65 -9.77 -2.81 3.97
N ALA A 66 -10.87 -3.36 4.48
CA ALA A 66 -12.14 -3.46 3.75
C ALA A 66 -12.72 -2.07 3.41
N GLU A 67 -12.75 -1.15 4.38
CA GLU A 67 -13.21 0.25 4.17
C GLU A 67 -12.41 0.95 3.05
N PHE A 68 -11.10 0.68 2.94
CA PHE A 68 -10.28 1.24 1.86
C PHE A 68 -10.48 0.50 0.52
N ALA A 69 -10.66 -0.82 0.53
CA ALA A 69 -10.92 -1.58 -0.69
C ALA A 69 -12.23 -1.17 -1.40
N GLU A 70 -13.23 -0.68 -0.63
CA GLU A 70 -14.49 -0.15 -1.15
C GLU A 70 -14.37 1.22 -1.85
N LYS A 71 -13.24 1.93 -1.69
CA LYS A 71 -13.03 3.23 -2.34
C LYS A 71 -12.89 3.09 -3.86
N PRO A 72 -13.18 4.16 -4.63
CA PRO A 72 -12.81 4.22 -6.03
C PRO A 72 -11.32 3.86 -6.22
N TYR A 73 -11.02 3.02 -7.20
CA TYR A 73 -9.65 2.50 -7.36
C TYR A 73 -8.66 3.60 -7.70
N GLU A 74 -9.12 4.57 -8.48
CA GLU A 74 -8.40 5.79 -8.85
C GLU A 74 -8.08 6.63 -7.61
N GLU A 75 -8.96 6.66 -6.62
CA GLU A 75 -8.68 7.31 -5.33
C GLU A 75 -7.52 6.60 -4.63
N LEU A 76 -7.51 5.27 -4.57
CA LEU A 76 -6.41 4.51 -3.98
C LEU A 76 -5.08 4.78 -4.68
N ILE A 77 -5.05 4.78 -6.02
CA ILE A 77 -3.86 5.10 -6.80
C ILE A 77 -3.37 6.52 -6.46
N GLN A 78 -4.26 7.51 -6.40
CA GLN A 78 -3.86 8.88 -6.06
C GLN A 78 -3.32 9.00 -4.63
N LEU A 79 -3.89 8.26 -3.68
CA LEU A 79 -3.38 8.20 -2.31
C LEU A 79 -1.98 7.57 -2.26
N ILE A 80 -1.71 6.54 -3.06
CA ILE A 80 -0.37 5.96 -3.21
C ILE A 80 0.59 6.96 -3.85
N ARG A 81 0.21 7.62 -4.95
CA ARG A 81 1.07 8.60 -5.65
C ARG A 81 1.50 9.76 -4.75
N THR A 82 0.56 10.28 -3.96
CA THR A 82 0.78 11.46 -3.11
C THR A 82 1.41 11.13 -1.76
N GLY A 83 1.26 9.91 -1.28
CA GLY A 83 1.75 9.46 0.02
C GLY A 83 1.01 10.11 1.20
N PRO A 84 1.53 9.96 2.44
CA PRO A 84 0.87 10.49 3.63
C PRO A 84 0.94 12.03 3.68
N PRO A 85 -0.04 12.70 4.34
CA PRO A 85 -0.01 14.15 4.52
C PRO A 85 1.27 14.63 5.21
N ARG A 86 1.81 15.78 4.78
CA ARG A 86 3.08 16.34 5.30
C ARG A 86 3.10 16.61 6.81
N PHE A 87 1.93 16.80 7.42
CA PHE A 87 1.77 17.06 8.87
C PHE A 87 1.25 15.85 9.65
N SER A 88 1.24 14.67 9.05
CA SER A 88 0.88 13.45 9.76
C SER A 88 1.93 13.15 10.85
N PRO A 89 1.52 12.87 12.11
CA PRO A 89 2.42 12.36 13.15
C PRO A 89 3.16 11.09 12.73
N PHE A 90 2.66 10.41 11.70
CA PHE A 90 3.20 9.19 11.11
C PHE A 90 4.26 9.43 10.03
N ALA A 91 4.62 10.68 9.73
CA ALA A 91 5.76 11.04 8.87
C ALA A 91 7.12 10.91 9.59
N LEU A 92 7.25 9.95 10.53
CA LEU A 92 8.45 9.71 11.32
C LEU A 92 9.56 9.08 10.44
N LYS A 93 10.29 9.99 9.80
CA LYS A 93 11.31 9.86 8.75
C LYS A 93 12.41 8.78 8.87
N GLN A 94 12.53 8.01 9.96
CA GLN A 94 13.77 7.23 10.21
C GLN A 94 13.59 5.71 10.27
N ILE A 95 12.40 5.20 10.61
CA ILE A 95 12.09 3.75 10.53
C ILE A 95 11.41 3.40 9.19
N ASP A 96 10.93 4.43 8.49
CA ASP A 96 9.98 4.36 7.39
C ASP A 96 10.64 4.14 6.02
N GLU A 97 11.90 4.56 5.80
CA GLU A 97 12.43 4.72 4.43
C GLU A 97 12.90 3.42 3.75
N ALA A 98 13.68 2.60 4.46
CA ALA A 98 14.13 1.32 3.93
C ALA A 98 12.97 0.33 3.81
N SER A 99 12.08 0.33 4.82
CA SER A 99 10.87 -0.49 4.82
C SER A 99 9.95 -0.13 3.65
N ASN A 100 9.71 1.16 3.37
CA ASN A 100 8.87 1.58 2.25
C ASN A 100 9.49 1.27 0.89
N THR A 101 10.82 1.41 0.74
CA THR A 101 11.49 1.04 -0.53
C THR A 101 11.31 -0.45 -0.83
N VAL A 102 11.52 -1.31 0.18
CA VAL A 102 11.33 -2.76 0.03
C VAL A 102 9.86 -3.09 -0.23
N GLU A 103 8.93 -2.47 0.50
CA GLU A 103 7.49 -2.71 0.33
C GLU A 103 7.01 -2.40 -1.10
N PHE A 104 7.32 -1.20 -1.62
CA PHE A 104 6.89 -0.84 -2.97
C PHE A 104 7.55 -1.71 -4.04
N TYR A 105 8.84 -2.03 -3.86
CA TYR A 105 9.54 -2.88 -4.81
C TYR A 105 8.94 -4.29 -4.83
N VAL A 106 8.75 -4.91 -3.66
CA VAL A 106 8.17 -6.25 -3.54
C VAL A 106 6.78 -6.28 -4.15
N HIS A 107 5.91 -5.33 -3.81
CA HIS A 107 4.55 -5.32 -4.36
C HIS A 107 4.49 -4.93 -5.84
N THR A 108 5.46 -4.18 -6.35
CA THR A 108 5.61 -3.98 -7.80
C THR A 108 5.92 -5.31 -8.47
N GLU A 109 6.82 -6.11 -7.89
CA GLU A 109 7.16 -7.44 -8.40
C GLU A 109 5.99 -8.43 -8.25
N ASP A 110 5.20 -8.35 -7.18
CA ASP A 110 4.01 -9.19 -6.97
C ASP A 110 2.97 -8.98 -8.07
N VAL A 111 2.76 -7.72 -8.49
CA VAL A 111 1.84 -7.40 -9.58
C VAL A 111 2.45 -7.78 -10.92
N ARG A 112 3.71 -7.38 -11.17
CA ARG A 112 4.39 -7.60 -12.45
C ARG A 112 4.51 -9.08 -12.81
N ARG A 113 4.81 -9.94 -11.84
CA ARG A 113 5.03 -11.38 -12.06
C ARG A 113 3.75 -12.20 -12.07
N ALA A 114 2.63 -11.63 -11.63
CA ALA A 114 1.33 -12.26 -11.67
C ALA A 114 0.63 -12.13 -13.03
N GLN A 115 1.20 -11.35 -13.96
CA GLN A 115 0.64 -11.18 -15.31
C GLN A 115 0.94 -12.40 -16.21
N PRO A 116 0.05 -12.74 -17.15
CA PRO A 116 0.23 -13.85 -18.11
C PRO A 116 1.43 -13.72 -19.05
#